data_AF-A0AA92TV53-F1
#
_entry.id   AF-A0AA92TV53-F1
#
_cell.length_a   1.000
_cell.length_b   1.000
_cell.length_c   1.000
_cell.angle_alpha   90.00
_cell.angle_beta   90.00
_cell.angle_gamma   90.00
#
_symmetry.space_group_name_H-M   'P 1'
#
loop_
_entity.id
_entity.type
_entity.pdbx_description
1 polymer ?
#
loop_
_entity_poly.entity_id
_entity_poly.type
_entity_poly.pdbx_seq_one_letter_code
_entity_poly.pdbx_strand_id
1 'polypeptide(L)'
;MSMKKILTIILCIFPTLLLGQNIDVSKYFAHTFDNSFVKSKYGKFKGQFLKGKCNGMGVLQMKDNSLYVGDFMDGEITGYGMKIATSGKQVLSNCPGAMIYIGNWNKGQKSGIGTCYDNEGKIVYHGNFLADKPTATYPAQYSQADKHVSIIELSDGGAFIGETNQGIPNGLGFVLMENGDLCQSAYKNGERCGIGLYLMSDGNWETLSFENGKSYTITSSDNYNQIDSQRKQMVREAWAKAGRELAGLSTQLVESVNNIHAIASEKSVSSYSASLSSNTTSDVSVSTGNNSSKTSNTKEKSQMSMSDQVNYNSLRNTYNKWASDLMEMKNANGKYQNGFKASDKKHAQDEMKRIRKSAMQKWNKEIPYNSIEDW
;
A
#
# COMPACT_ATOMS: atom_id res chain seq x y z
N MET A 1 -21.59 -27.13 -4.10
CA MET A 1 -22.56 -27.46 -3.04
C MET A 1 -23.06 -26.13 -2.46
N SER A 2 -24.37 -25.96 -2.33
CA SER A 2 -25.11 -24.68 -2.32
C SER A 2 -24.70 -23.65 -1.24
N MET A 3 -24.24 -22.46 -1.67
CA MET A 3 -24.02 -21.24 -0.86
C MET A 3 -25.34 -20.52 -0.54
N LYS A 4 -26.22 -21.09 0.30
CA LYS A 4 -27.49 -20.44 0.67
C LYS A 4 -27.95 -20.56 2.13
N LYS A 5 -27.06 -20.82 3.09
CA LYS A 5 -27.43 -20.80 4.53
C LYS A 5 -26.29 -20.24 5.40
N ILE A 6 -26.09 -18.94 5.34
CA ILE A 6 -25.19 -18.14 6.21
C ILE A 6 -25.98 -16.84 6.42
N LEU A 7 -26.34 -16.32 7.59
CA LEU A 7 -25.95 -16.53 8.97
C LEU A 7 -27.10 -15.97 9.85
N THR A 8 -28.16 -16.74 10.14
CA THR A 8 -29.12 -16.32 11.18
C THR A 8 -28.61 -16.84 12.52
N ILE A 9 -27.54 -16.24 13.04
CA ILE A 9 -27.18 -16.44 14.45
C ILE A 9 -28.22 -15.66 15.25
N ILE A 10 -29.33 -16.32 15.56
CA ILE A 10 -30.24 -15.87 16.61
C ILE A 10 -29.43 -15.99 17.90
N LEU A 11 -29.02 -14.85 18.45
CA LEU A 11 -28.39 -14.77 19.75
C LEU A 11 -29.45 -15.17 20.78
N CYS A 12 -29.67 -16.47 20.99
CA CYS A 12 -30.51 -16.97 22.07
C CYS A 12 -29.72 -16.75 23.37
N ILE A 13 -29.91 -15.56 23.95
CA ILE A 13 -29.32 -15.15 25.22
C ILE A 13 -29.95 -16.02 26.31
N PHE A 14 -29.29 -17.10 26.71
CA PHE A 14 -29.48 -17.64 28.05
C PHE A 14 -28.53 -16.87 28.97
N PRO A 15 -29.05 -16.07 29.93
CA PRO A 15 -28.19 -15.41 30.89
C PRO A 15 -27.71 -16.48 31.88
N THR A 16 -26.64 -17.19 31.54
CA THR A 16 -25.82 -17.81 32.58
C THR A 16 -25.16 -16.67 33.33
N LEU A 17 -25.70 -16.40 34.51
CA LEU A 17 -25.21 -15.41 35.47
C LEU A 17 -23.81 -15.81 35.94
N LEU A 18 -22.79 -15.54 35.11
CA LEU A 18 -21.40 -15.76 35.45
C LEU A 18 -20.83 -14.49 36.10
N LEU A 19 -20.91 -14.49 37.43
CA LEU A 19 -20.11 -13.66 38.31
C LEU A 19 -18.63 -13.77 37.88
N GLY A 20 -18.02 -12.64 37.51
CA GLY A 20 -16.58 -12.49 37.37
C GLY A 20 -15.89 -13.35 36.30
N GLN A 21 -16.28 -13.27 35.03
CA GLN A 21 -15.40 -13.76 33.96
C GLN A 21 -14.21 -12.81 33.80
N ASN A 22 -13.00 -13.30 34.08
CA ASN A 22 -11.76 -12.66 33.61
C ASN A 22 -11.73 -12.73 32.09
N ILE A 23 -11.46 -11.60 31.44
CA ILE A 23 -11.33 -11.52 29.98
C ILE A 23 -10.04 -12.23 29.55
N ASP A 24 -10.13 -13.52 29.24
CA ASP A 24 -9.11 -14.26 28.50
C ASP A 24 -9.65 -14.66 27.14
N VAL A 25 -9.27 -13.88 26.13
CA VAL A 25 -9.71 -14.10 24.75
C VAL A 25 -8.85 -15.13 24.01
N SER A 26 -7.74 -15.58 24.60
CA SER A 26 -6.73 -16.45 23.98
C SER A 26 -7.29 -17.74 23.42
N LYS A 27 -8.24 -18.35 24.14
CA LYS A 27 -8.88 -19.59 23.70
C LYS A 27 -9.72 -19.42 22.44
N TYR A 28 -10.34 -18.25 22.23
CA TYR A 28 -11.27 -18.05 21.11
C TYR A 28 -10.57 -17.66 19.81
N PHE A 29 -9.40 -16.99 19.89
CA PHE A 29 -8.71 -16.53 18.68
C PHE A 29 -7.61 -17.47 18.20
N ALA A 30 -7.32 -18.56 18.92
CA ALA A 30 -6.24 -19.50 18.58
C ALA A 30 -6.30 -19.91 17.11
N HIS A 31 -7.50 -20.29 16.64
CA HIS A 31 -7.73 -20.75 15.26
C HIS A 31 -7.81 -19.62 14.23
N THR A 32 -7.99 -18.36 14.65
CA THR A 32 -8.08 -17.22 13.73
C THR A 32 -6.80 -17.05 12.91
N PHE A 33 -5.63 -17.49 13.38
CA PHE A 33 -4.35 -17.29 12.68
C PHE A 33 -3.67 -18.59 12.20
N ASP A 34 -4.33 -19.74 12.29
CA ASP A 34 -3.73 -21.05 11.96
C ASP A 34 -3.48 -21.20 10.45
N ASN A 35 -4.48 -20.89 9.63
CA ASN A 35 -4.47 -21.26 8.21
C ASN A 35 -3.87 -20.19 7.29
N SER A 36 -3.98 -18.92 7.65
CA SER A 36 -3.49 -17.81 6.84
C SER A 36 -3.08 -16.63 7.70
N PHE A 37 -2.14 -15.82 7.24
CA PHE A 37 -1.86 -14.47 7.75
C PHE A 37 -0.77 -13.86 6.89
N VAL A 38 -0.66 -12.53 6.94
CA VAL A 38 0.46 -11.79 6.38
C VAL A 38 1.25 -11.15 7.52
N LYS A 39 2.58 -11.17 7.42
CA LYS A 39 3.43 -10.43 8.36
C LYS A 39 3.31 -8.94 8.08
N SER A 40 2.97 -8.16 9.11
CA SER A 40 2.92 -6.70 9.07
C SER A 40 4.02 -6.09 9.95
N LYS A 41 4.09 -4.75 9.97
CA LYS A 41 4.94 -3.99 10.89
C LYS A 41 4.71 -4.38 12.36
N TYR A 42 3.47 -4.67 12.72
CA TYR A 42 3.02 -4.85 14.10
C TYR A 42 2.91 -6.32 14.54
N GLY A 43 2.77 -7.27 13.61
CA GLY A 43 2.56 -8.68 13.94
C GLY A 43 1.96 -9.50 12.80
N LYS A 44 1.15 -10.50 13.12
CA LYS A 44 0.42 -11.31 12.13
C LYS A 44 -0.92 -10.63 11.85
N PHE A 45 -1.16 -10.27 10.60
CA PHE A 45 -2.37 -9.58 10.16
C PHE A 45 -3.23 -10.47 9.27
N LYS A 46 -4.54 -10.33 9.43
CA LYS A 46 -5.56 -10.79 8.48
C LYS A 46 -6.60 -9.70 8.28
N GLY A 47 -7.08 -9.55 7.06
CA GLY A 47 -8.11 -8.58 6.73
C GLY A 47 -7.90 -7.99 5.35
N GLN A 48 -8.33 -6.75 5.21
CA GLN A 48 -8.38 -6.07 3.93
C GLN A 48 -7.00 -5.54 3.50
N PHE A 49 -6.78 -5.52 2.19
CA PHE A 49 -5.56 -5.01 1.58
C PHE A 49 -5.89 -4.02 0.47
N LEU A 50 -5.02 -3.02 0.30
CA LEU A 50 -5.01 -2.14 -0.86
C LEU A 50 -3.58 -2.01 -1.36
N LYS A 51 -3.34 -2.31 -2.64
CA LYS A 51 -2.01 -2.23 -3.29
C LYS A 51 -0.91 -2.98 -2.51
N GLY A 52 -1.26 -4.13 -1.92
CA GLY A 52 -0.32 -4.98 -1.17
C GLY A 52 0.01 -4.50 0.25
N LYS A 53 -0.67 -3.46 0.76
CA LYS A 53 -0.59 -3.02 2.15
C LYS A 53 -1.90 -3.28 2.87
N CYS A 54 -1.85 -3.59 4.16
CA CYS A 54 -3.05 -3.68 5.01
C CYS A 54 -3.80 -2.35 4.96
N ASN A 55 -5.08 -2.39 4.59
CA ASN A 55 -5.89 -1.18 4.40
C ASN A 55 -7.38 -1.56 4.51
N GLY A 56 -8.15 -0.81 5.29
CA GLY A 56 -9.52 -1.17 5.70
C GLY A 56 -9.54 -1.92 7.03
N MET A 57 -10.59 -2.69 7.29
CA MET A 57 -10.78 -3.44 8.52
C MET A 57 -9.89 -4.70 8.57
N GLY A 58 -9.47 -5.09 9.77
CA GLY A 58 -8.78 -6.36 9.97
C GLY A 58 -8.50 -6.69 11.43
N VAL A 59 -7.90 -7.86 11.62
CA VAL A 59 -7.43 -8.37 12.90
C VAL A 59 -5.91 -8.57 12.87
N LEU A 60 -5.28 -8.27 13.99
CA LEU A 60 -3.84 -8.28 14.17
C LEU A 60 -3.49 -8.94 15.50
N GLN A 61 -2.77 -10.06 15.44
CA GLN A 61 -2.03 -10.57 16.57
C GLN A 61 -0.69 -9.83 16.62
N MET A 62 -0.54 -8.95 17.60
CA MET A 62 0.67 -8.15 17.79
C MET A 62 1.83 -9.02 18.29
N LYS A 63 3.06 -8.51 18.19
CA LYS A 63 4.28 -9.22 18.63
C LYS A 63 4.31 -9.54 20.13
N ASP A 64 3.61 -8.76 20.94
CA ASP A 64 3.41 -8.99 22.37
C ASP A 64 2.23 -9.94 22.66
N ASN A 65 1.69 -10.61 21.64
CA ASN A 65 0.49 -11.44 21.65
C ASN A 65 -0.81 -10.71 22.00
N SER A 66 -0.80 -9.39 22.18
CA SER A 66 -2.06 -8.63 22.27
C SER A 66 -2.80 -8.68 20.93
N LEU A 67 -4.12 -8.55 20.99
CA LEU A 67 -4.95 -8.49 19.81
C LEU A 67 -5.37 -7.07 19.50
N TYR A 68 -5.49 -6.77 18.21
CA TYR A 68 -6.14 -5.57 17.72
C TYR A 68 -7.15 -5.93 16.63
N VAL A 69 -8.35 -5.39 16.73
CA VAL A 69 -9.44 -5.49 15.74
C VAL A 69 -9.87 -4.07 15.41
N GLY A 70 -9.76 -3.66 14.15
CA GLY A 70 -10.06 -2.28 13.77
C GLY A 70 -9.52 -1.89 12.39
N ASP A 71 -9.35 -0.59 12.20
CA ASP A 71 -9.00 0.00 10.91
C ASP A 71 -7.50 0.10 10.66
N PHE A 72 -7.13 -0.06 9.39
CA PHE A 72 -5.79 0.07 8.88
C PHE A 72 -5.77 1.00 7.67
N MET A 73 -4.68 1.74 7.51
CA MET A 73 -4.44 2.54 6.32
C MET A 73 -2.95 2.50 5.99
N ASP A 74 -2.63 2.08 4.77
CA ASP A 74 -1.26 1.96 4.26
C ASP A 74 -0.30 1.17 5.16
N GLY A 75 -0.81 0.12 5.83
CA GLY A 75 -0.05 -0.72 6.75
C GLY A 75 0.07 -0.18 8.17
N GLU A 76 -0.54 0.97 8.47
CA GLU A 76 -0.58 1.57 9.80
C GLU A 76 -1.93 1.30 10.48
N ILE A 77 -1.91 1.04 11.79
CA ILE A 77 -3.11 1.01 12.64
C ILE A 77 -3.65 2.44 12.76
N THR A 78 -4.92 2.67 12.42
CA THR A 78 -5.54 4.00 12.41
C THR A 78 -7.04 3.89 12.68
N GLY A 79 -7.78 5.00 12.61
CA GLY A 79 -9.24 4.96 12.62
C GLY A 79 -9.80 4.59 13.98
N TYR A 80 -10.78 3.69 14.04
CA TYR A 80 -11.36 3.21 15.29
C TYR A 80 -11.08 1.72 15.48
N GLY A 81 -10.84 1.28 16.71
CA GLY A 81 -10.56 -0.13 16.96
C GLY A 81 -10.42 -0.51 18.42
N MET A 82 -10.46 -1.80 18.65
CA MET A 82 -10.34 -2.45 19.94
C MET A 82 -8.99 -3.14 20.05
N LYS A 83 -8.22 -2.82 21.10
CA LYS A 83 -7.01 -3.56 21.50
C LYS A 83 -7.29 -4.32 22.79
N ILE A 84 -6.96 -5.60 22.82
CA ILE A 84 -7.13 -6.49 23.97
C ILE A 84 -5.76 -7.06 24.36
N ALA A 85 -5.34 -6.81 25.59
CA ALA A 85 -4.16 -7.43 26.17
C ALA A 85 -4.43 -8.91 26.46
N THR A 86 -3.45 -9.78 26.21
CA THR A 86 -3.53 -11.20 26.57
C THR A 86 -2.92 -11.45 27.94
N SER A 87 -3.46 -12.44 28.65
CA SER A 87 -3.10 -12.77 30.04
C SER A 87 -1.59 -12.95 30.21
N GLY A 88 -0.97 -12.15 31.10
CA GLY A 88 0.35 -12.46 31.66
C GLY A 88 1.47 -11.42 31.50
N LYS A 89 1.37 -10.39 30.63
CA LYS A 89 2.33 -9.24 30.62
C LYS A 89 1.90 -8.09 29.70
N GLN A 90 2.20 -6.87 30.15
CA GLN A 90 1.86 -5.56 29.59
C GLN A 90 0.36 -5.23 29.52
N VAL A 91 -0.11 -4.74 30.66
CA VAL A 91 -1.27 -3.84 30.78
C VAL A 91 -1.06 -2.68 29.81
N LEU A 92 -2.09 -2.36 29.01
CA LEU A 92 -2.03 -1.42 27.89
C LEU A 92 -1.19 -0.16 28.19
N SER A 93 -0.25 0.18 27.31
CA SER A 93 0.64 1.34 27.51
C SER A 93 -0.17 2.59 27.83
N ASN A 94 0.25 3.34 28.86
CA ASN A 94 -0.43 4.55 29.35
C ASN A 94 -1.89 4.36 29.80
N CYS A 95 -2.35 3.12 30.04
CA CYS A 95 -3.63 2.80 30.68
C CYS A 95 -3.42 1.74 31.79
N PRO A 96 -2.79 2.08 32.92
CA PRO A 96 -2.60 1.14 34.04
C PRO A 96 -3.95 0.61 34.57
N GLY A 97 -4.02 -0.69 34.87
CA GLY A 97 -5.26 -1.36 35.25
C GLY A 97 -6.19 -1.74 34.10
N ALA A 98 -5.94 -1.30 32.87
CA ALA A 98 -6.77 -1.64 31.72
C ALA A 98 -6.26 -2.86 30.94
N MET A 99 -7.17 -3.76 30.57
CA MET A 99 -6.93 -4.87 29.64
C MET A 99 -7.44 -4.58 28.24
N ILE A 100 -8.44 -3.71 28.10
CA ILE A 100 -9.05 -3.38 26.80
C ILE A 100 -8.99 -1.87 26.59
N TYR A 101 -8.68 -1.46 25.36
CA TYR A 101 -8.91 -0.10 24.87
C TYR A 101 -9.78 -0.16 23.64
N ILE A 102 -10.83 0.66 23.62
CA ILE A 102 -11.68 0.88 22.45
C ILE A 102 -11.68 2.37 22.16
N GLY A 103 -11.28 2.78 20.97
CA GLY A 103 -11.20 4.21 20.65
C GLY A 103 -10.48 4.50 19.36
N ASN A 104 -10.15 5.77 19.16
CA ASN A 104 -9.43 6.20 17.98
C ASN A 104 -7.93 5.85 18.05
N TRP A 105 -7.36 5.60 16.88
CA TRP A 105 -5.95 5.28 16.67
C TRP A 105 -5.36 6.14 15.57
N ASN A 106 -4.08 6.49 15.72
CA ASN A 106 -3.31 7.16 14.69
C ASN A 106 -1.89 6.60 14.67
N LYS A 107 -1.51 5.95 13.55
CA LYS A 107 -0.18 5.34 13.35
C LYS A 107 0.26 4.43 14.51
N GLY A 108 -0.66 3.59 15.00
CA GLY A 108 -0.40 2.63 16.08
C GLY A 108 -0.41 3.21 17.49
N GLN A 109 -0.77 4.48 17.67
CA GLN A 109 -0.91 5.12 18.97
C GLN A 109 -2.38 5.43 19.27
N LYS A 110 -2.79 5.32 20.55
CA LYS A 110 -4.11 5.81 20.98
C LYS A 110 -4.21 7.31 20.71
N SER A 111 -5.33 7.76 20.18
CA SER A 111 -5.57 9.16 19.81
C SER A 111 -7.06 9.47 19.95
N GLY A 112 -7.46 10.74 19.91
CA GLY A 112 -8.87 11.12 19.89
C GLY A 112 -9.63 10.58 21.10
N ILE A 113 -10.92 10.29 20.95
CA ILE A 113 -11.74 9.76 22.05
C ILE A 113 -11.49 8.25 22.18
N GLY A 114 -11.36 7.78 23.42
CA GLY A 114 -11.28 6.36 23.72
C GLY A 114 -11.63 6.01 25.15
N THR A 115 -11.90 4.73 25.36
CA THR A 115 -12.27 4.14 26.65
C THR A 115 -11.33 2.99 26.98
N CYS A 116 -10.75 2.99 28.19
CA CYS A 116 -9.96 1.91 28.75
C CYS A 116 -10.82 1.13 29.76
N TYR A 117 -10.84 -0.19 29.66
CA TYR A 117 -11.61 -1.10 30.51
C TYR A 117 -10.69 -2.08 31.24
N ASP A 118 -11.05 -2.45 32.46
CA ASP A 118 -10.34 -3.46 33.25
C ASP A 118 -10.62 -4.90 32.78
N ASN A 119 -10.10 -5.88 33.52
CA ASN A 119 -10.26 -7.31 33.25
C ASN A 119 -11.69 -7.84 33.46
N GLU A 120 -12.55 -7.06 34.12
CA GLU A 120 -13.97 -7.38 34.35
C GLU A 120 -14.89 -6.68 33.35
N GLY A 121 -14.34 -5.80 32.50
CA GLY A 121 -15.09 -5.02 31.52
C GLY A 121 -15.67 -3.72 32.06
N LYS A 122 -15.20 -3.24 33.23
CA LYS A 122 -15.61 -1.96 33.81
C LYS A 122 -14.72 -0.84 33.28
N ILE A 123 -15.28 0.37 33.20
CA ILE A 123 -14.57 1.54 32.70
C ILE A 123 -13.54 2.02 33.73
N VAL A 124 -12.27 2.08 33.31
CA VAL A 124 -11.16 2.68 34.08
C VAL A 124 -10.95 4.14 33.68
N TYR A 125 -11.15 4.44 32.39
CA TYR A 125 -10.98 5.78 31.84
C TYR A 125 -11.82 5.96 30.57
N HIS A 126 -12.49 7.10 30.43
CA HIS A 126 -13.08 7.55 29.17
C HIS A 126 -12.67 9.00 28.92
N GLY A 127 -12.06 9.28 27.79
CA GLY A 127 -11.58 10.61 27.48
C GLY A 127 -10.71 10.70 26.23
N ASN A 128 -10.06 11.84 26.06
CA ASN A 128 -9.19 12.09 24.91
C ASN A 128 -7.77 11.53 25.13
N PHE A 129 -7.16 11.05 24.06
CA PHE A 129 -5.78 10.61 23.98
C PHE A 129 -5.02 11.46 22.94
N LEU A 130 -3.78 11.80 23.27
CA LEU A 130 -2.84 12.44 22.35
C LEU A 130 -1.53 11.66 22.37
N ALA A 131 -1.15 11.09 21.22
CA ALA A 131 0.07 10.31 21.05
C ALA A 131 0.25 9.24 22.15
N ASP A 132 -0.78 8.39 22.28
CA ASP A 132 -0.88 7.29 23.23
C ASP A 132 -1.20 7.65 24.69
N LYS A 133 -1.14 8.94 25.07
CA LYS A 133 -1.32 9.38 26.47
C LYS A 133 -2.71 9.98 26.71
N PRO A 134 -3.38 9.66 27.83
CA PRO A 134 -4.61 10.35 28.20
C PRO A 134 -4.34 11.84 28.43
N THR A 135 -5.25 12.71 28.02
CA THR A 135 -5.11 14.17 28.18
C THR A 135 -5.69 14.69 29.49
N ALA A 136 -6.41 13.83 30.23
CA ALA A 136 -6.99 14.12 31.53
C ALA A 136 -6.42 13.16 32.59
N THR A 137 -6.72 13.44 33.86
CA THR A 137 -6.29 12.60 35.00
C THR A 137 -6.75 11.14 34.83
N TYR A 138 -5.85 10.21 35.13
CA TYR A 138 -6.04 8.77 35.01
C TYR A 138 -5.71 8.06 36.36
N PRO A 139 -6.48 7.06 36.80
CA PRO A 139 -7.77 6.65 36.25
C PRO A 139 -8.85 7.72 36.53
N ALA A 140 -9.94 7.69 35.79
CA ALA A 140 -11.07 8.56 36.12
C ALA A 140 -11.90 7.91 37.25
N GLN A 141 -12.45 8.73 38.14
CA GLN A 141 -13.31 8.24 39.23
C GLN A 141 -14.69 7.91 38.66
N TYR A 142 -14.89 6.67 38.21
CA TYR A 142 -16.20 6.14 37.85
C TYR A 142 -16.75 5.29 39.00
N SER A 143 -18.01 5.52 39.37
CA SER A 143 -18.72 4.74 40.39
C SER A 143 -19.57 3.61 39.79
N GLN A 144 -19.32 3.19 38.55
CA GLN A 144 -20.22 2.28 37.85
C GLN A 144 -19.83 0.82 38.08
N ALA A 145 -20.74 0.08 38.70
CA ALA A 145 -20.67 -1.37 38.84
C ALA A 145 -20.93 -2.09 37.50
N ASP A 146 -21.55 -1.41 36.54
CA ASP A 146 -22.01 -1.99 35.29
C ASP A 146 -20.87 -2.28 34.32
N LYS A 147 -20.90 -3.49 33.75
CA LYS A 147 -19.96 -3.93 32.73
C LYS A 147 -20.33 -3.33 31.38
N HIS A 148 -19.37 -2.63 30.80
CA HIS A 148 -19.52 -2.00 29.49
C HIS A 148 -18.85 -2.78 28.37
N VAL A 149 -18.02 -3.78 28.70
CA VAL A 149 -17.50 -4.76 27.75
C VAL A 149 -17.72 -6.15 28.33
N SER A 150 -18.15 -7.08 27.50
CA SER A 150 -18.39 -8.47 27.92
C SER A 150 -17.82 -9.46 26.92
N ILE A 151 -17.46 -10.65 27.42
CA ILE A 151 -17.35 -11.87 26.63
C ILE A 151 -18.67 -12.62 26.83
N ILE A 152 -19.34 -12.97 25.73
CA ILE A 152 -20.57 -13.76 25.76
C ILE A 152 -20.30 -15.03 24.96
N GLU A 153 -20.21 -16.17 25.66
CA GLU A 153 -20.08 -17.47 25.02
C GLU A 153 -21.34 -17.80 24.22
N LEU A 154 -21.14 -18.31 23.01
CA LEU A 154 -22.20 -18.69 22.10
C LEU A 154 -22.43 -20.20 22.19
N SER A 155 -23.65 -20.63 21.87
CA SER A 155 -24.05 -22.04 21.94
C SER A 155 -23.27 -22.97 21.01
N ASP A 156 -22.64 -22.41 19.99
CA ASP A 156 -21.82 -23.10 18.99
C ASP A 156 -20.32 -23.11 19.34
N GLY A 157 -19.96 -22.81 20.59
CA GLY A 157 -18.57 -22.76 21.05
C GLY A 157 -17.81 -21.48 20.67
N GLY A 158 -18.44 -20.59 19.90
CA GLY A 158 -17.91 -19.25 19.63
C GLY A 158 -18.04 -18.30 20.83
N ALA A 159 -17.62 -17.05 20.62
CA ALA A 159 -17.85 -15.96 21.58
C ALA A 159 -18.04 -14.62 20.90
N PHE A 160 -18.95 -13.81 21.44
CA PHE A 160 -18.96 -12.37 21.22
C PHE A 160 -18.02 -11.68 22.22
N ILE A 161 -17.25 -10.71 21.74
CA ILE A 161 -16.41 -9.84 22.55
C ILE A 161 -16.66 -8.40 22.10
N GLY A 162 -17.12 -7.55 23.02
CA GLY A 162 -17.32 -6.14 22.68
C GLY A 162 -18.16 -5.36 23.68
N GLU A 163 -18.49 -4.14 23.26
CA GLU A 163 -19.25 -3.20 24.06
C GLU A 163 -20.67 -3.73 24.34
N THR A 164 -21.11 -3.57 25.59
CA THR A 164 -22.42 -3.97 26.08
C THR A 164 -23.07 -2.88 26.90
N ASN A 165 -24.39 -2.77 26.84
CA ASN A 165 -25.19 -2.02 27.78
C ASN A 165 -26.06 -3.02 28.56
N GLN A 166 -25.86 -3.13 29.88
CA GLN A 166 -26.56 -4.09 30.74
C GLN A 166 -26.49 -5.54 30.20
N GLY A 167 -25.31 -5.95 29.73
CA GLY A 167 -25.06 -7.28 29.16
C GLY A 167 -25.59 -7.49 27.74
N ILE A 168 -26.27 -6.50 27.14
CA ILE A 168 -26.77 -6.57 25.76
C ILE A 168 -25.74 -5.91 24.84
N PRO A 169 -25.28 -6.56 23.74
CA PRO A 169 -24.34 -5.96 22.78
C PRO A 169 -24.78 -4.57 22.28
N ASN A 170 -23.93 -3.56 22.47
CA ASN A 170 -24.23 -2.18 22.11
C ASN A 170 -22.92 -1.39 21.95
N GLY A 171 -22.58 -1.01 20.72
CA GLY A 171 -21.28 -0.44 20.36
C GLY A 171 -20.45 -1.38 19.46
N LEU A 172 -19.14 -1.23 19.47
CA LEU A 172 -18.23 -2.08 18.69
C LEU A 172 -18.13 -3.47 19.32
N GLY A 173 -18.24 -4.52 18.50
CA GLY A 173 -17.91 -5.86 18.92
C GLY A 173 -17.50 -6.75 17.77
N PHE A 174 -17.03 -7.94 18.12
CA PHE A 174 -16.76 -8.98 17.15
C PHE A 174 -17.14 -10.35 17.70
N VAL A 175 -17.51 -11.23 16.78
CA VAL A 175 -17.81 -12.64 17.08
C VAL A 175 -16.69 -13.49 16.54
N LEU A 176 -16.12 -14.33 17.39
CA LEU A 176 -15.21 -15.41 17.02
C LEU A 176 -16.01 -16.71 16.98
N MET A 177 -15.97 -17.40 15.84
CA MET A 177 -16.61 -18.70 15.66
C MET A 177 -15.61 -19.83 15.94
N GLU A 178 -16.09 -21.00 16.33
CA GLU A 178 -15.24 -22.17 16.64
C GLU A 178 -14.34 -22.57 15.45
N ASN A 179 -14.82 -22.38 14.22
CA ASN A 179 -14.06 -22.64 12.99
C ASN A 179 -12.93 -21.63 12.72
N GLY A 180 -12.74 -20.61 13.57
CA GLY A 180 -11.74 -19.56 13.43
C GLY A 180 -12.17 -18.36 12.59
N ASP A 181 -13.40 -18.36 12.07
CA ASP A 181 -13.96 -17.19 11.40
C ASP A 181 -14.20 -16.05 12.42
N LEU A 182 -14.08 -14.81 11.97
CA LEU A 182 -14.28 -13.61 12.77
C LEU A 182 -15.29 -12.69 12.08
N CYS A 183 -16.23 -12.14 12.84
CA CYS A 183 -17.16 -11.14 12.33
C CYS A 183 -17.21 -9.89 13.21
N GLN A 184 -16.57 -8.81 12.77
CA GLN A 184 -16.56 -7.49 13.41
C GLN A 184 -17.76 -6.66 12.91
N SER A 185 -18.47 -5.99 13.83
CA SER A 185 -19.60 -5.12 13.50
C SER A 185 -19.84 -4.08 14.61
N ALA A 186 -20.60 -3.04 14.29
CA ALA A 186 -21.32 -2.28 15.32
C ALA A 186 -22.60 -3.03 15.72
N TYR A 187 -23.06 -2.76 16.95
CA TYR A 187 -24.25 -3.35 17.55
C TYR A 187 -25.12 -2.26 18.16
N LYS A 188 -26.43 -2.42 18.07
CA LYS A 188 -27.41 -1.58 18.77
C LYS A 188 -28.49 -2.48 19.34
N ASN A 189 -28.62 -2.49 20.67
CA ASN A 189 -29.62 -3.30 21.38
C ASN A 189 -29.58 -4.80 21.01
N GLY A 190 -28.38 -5.36 20.88
CA GLY A 190 -28.16 -6.77 20.56
C GLY A 190 -28.11 -7.09 19.07
N GLU A 191 -28.59 -6.19 18.21
CA GLU A 191 -28.61 -6.40 16.76
C GLU A 191 -27.37 -5.78 16.08
N ARG A 192 -26.81 -6.47 15.09
CA ARG A 192 -25.75 -5.92 14.23
C ARG A 192 -26.29 -4.75 13.41
N CYS A 193 -25.51 -3.70 13.25
CA CYS A 193 -25.85 -2.54 12.44
C CYS A 193 -24.63 -1.94 11.75
N GLY A 194 -24.89 -1.19 10.67
CA GLY A 194 -23.84 -0.47 9.94
C GLY A 194 -22.94 -1.40 9.13
N ILE A 195 -21.68 -1.01 8.99
CA ILE A 195 -20.70 -1.77 8.19
C ILE A 195 -19.93 -2.72 9.10
N GLY A 196 -19.74 -3.96 8.64
CA GLY A 196 -18.93 -4.96 9.32
C GLY A 196 -18.00 -5.72 8.39
N LEU A 197 -17.09 -6.47 9.00
CA LEU A 197 -16.15 -7.36 8.34
C LEU A 197 -16.49 -8.80 8.74
N TYR A 198 -16.72 -9.67 7.76
CA TYR A 198 -16.66 -11.12 7.93
C TYR A 198 -15.32 -11.59 7.39
N LEU A 199 -14.50 -12.19 8.24
CA LEU A 199 -13.16 -12.69 7.92
C LEU A 199 -13.16 -14.20 8.15
N MET A 200 -12.97 -14.95 7.07
CA MET A 200 -12.91 -16.39 7.10
C MET A 200 -11.55 -16.89 7.61
N SER A 201 -11.55 -18.08 8.19
CA SER A 201 -10.36 -18.78 8.68
C SER A 201 -9.31 -19.00 7.58
N ASP A 202 -9.72 -19.16 6.33
CA ASP A 202 -8.83 -19.25 5.16
C ASP A 202 -8.21 -17.89 4.75
N GLY A 203 -8.70 -16.77 5.29
CA GLY A 203 -8.24 -15.42 5.01
C GLY A 203 -9.06 -14.66 3.95
N ASN A 204 -10.06 -15.30 3.34
CA ASN A 204 -11.05 -14.60 2.55
C ASN A 204 -11.88 -13.68 3.45
N TRP A 205 -12.44 -12.62 2.87
CA TRP A 205 -13.23 -11.68 3.64
C TRP A 205 -14.38 -11.09 2.84
N GLU A 206 -15.39 -10.63 3.56
CA GLU A 206 -16.52 -9.87 3.04
C GLU A 206 -16.75 -8.63 3.88
N THR A 207 -17.05 -7.52 3.22
CA THR A 207 -17.61 -6.33 3.87
C THR A 207 -19.11 -6.39 3.76
N LEU A 208 -19.79 -6.29 4.90
CA LEU A 208 -21.24 -6.43 5.01
C LEU A 208 -21.87 -5.10 5.44
N SER A 209 -23.01 -4.74 4.85
CA SER A 209 -23.94 -3.75 5.42
C SER A 209 -25.03 -4.47 6.18
N PHE A 210 -25.31 -4.04 7.41
CA PHE A 210 -26.40 -4.54 8.25
C PHE A 210 -27.48 -3.46 8.38
N GLU A 211 -28.64 -3.71 7.75
CA GLU A 211 -29.78 -2.79 7.70
C GLU A 211 -31.07 -3.56 7.94
N ASN A 212 -31.87 -3.14 8.92
CA ASN A 212 -33.18 -3.71 9.24
C ASN A 212 -33.18 -5.24 9.42
N GLY A 213 -32.18 -5.77 10.13
CA GLY A 213 -32.03 -7.21 10.39
C GLY A 213 -31.57 -8.04 9.18
N LYS A 214 -31.24 -7.40 8.06
CA LYS A 214 -30.68 -8.04 6.86
C LYS A 214 -29.22 -7.66 6.68
N SER A 215 -28.47 -8.55 6.06
CA SER A 215 -27.07 -8.33 5.68
C SER A 215 -26.90 -8.35 4.16
N TYR A 216 -26.08 -7.44 3.64
CA TYR A 216 -25.75 -7.34 2.21
C TYR A 216 -24.23 -7.27 2.03
N THR A 217 -23.67 -8.10 1.15
CA THR A 217 -22.24 -8.03 0.82
C THR A 217 -21.96 -6.83 -0.09
N ILE A 218 -21.15 -5.89 0.38
CA ILE A 218 -20.69 -4.70 -0.37
C ILE A 218 -19.54 -5.07 -1.29
N THR A 219 -18.56 -5.80 -0.76
CA THR A 219 -17.38 -6.27 -1.50
C THR A 219 -16.77 -7.46 -0.78
N SER A 220 -15.93 -8.22 -1.48
CA SER A 220 -15.20 -9.37 -0.96
C SER A 220 -13.74 -9.37 -1.38
N SER A 221 -12.96 -10.27 -0.78
CA SER A 221 -11.59 -10.59 -1.22
C SER A 221 -11.56 -11.02 -2.68
N ASP A 222 -12.54 -11.80 -3.15
CA ASP A 222 -12.62 -12.25 -4.54
C ASP A 222 -12.81 -11.08 -5.51
N ASN A 223 -13.76 -10.19 -5.22
CA ASN A 223 -13.99 -8.98 -6.00
C ASN A 223 -12.71 -8.11 -6.05
N TYR A 224 -12.07 -7.91 -4.90
CA TYR A 224 -10.82 -7.17 -4.81
C TYR A 224 -9.69 -7.81 -5.62
N ASN A 225 -9.51 -9.13 -5.49
CA ASN A 225 -8.46 -9.89 -6.18
C ASN A 225 -8.65 -9.84 -7.70
N GLN A 226 -9.89 -9.88 -8.18
CA GLN A 226 -10.20 -9.74 -9.60
C GLN A 226 -9.82 -8.34 -10.11
N ILE A 227 -10.24 -7.28 -9.42
CA ILE A 227 -9.92 -5.89 -9.79
C ILE A 227 -8.40 -5.65 -9.76
N ASP A 228 -7.71 -6.11 -8.72
CA ASP A 228 -6.26 -5.94 -8.61
C ASP A 228 -5.50 -6.73 -9.70
N SER A 229 -5.98 -7.92 -10.05
CA SER A 229 -5.41 -8.74 -11.12
C SER A 229 -5.56 -8.06 -12.49
N GLN A 230 -6.75 -7.52 -12.79
CA GLN A 230 -7.00 -6.75 -14.01
C GLN A 230 -6.12 -5.49 -14.07
N ARG A 231 -6.02 -4.75 -12.96
CA ARG A 231 -5.15 -3.57 -12.86
C ARG A 231 -3.69 -3.92 -13.13
N LYS A 232 -3.18 -4.99 -12.53
CA LYS A 232 -1.81 -5.47 -12.76
C LYS A 232 -1.58 -5.90 -14.21
N GLN A 233 -2.58 -6.52 -14.85
CA GLN A 233 -2.50 -6.89 -16.25
C GLN A 233 -2.44 -5.64 -17.15
N MET A 234 -3.33 -4.67 -16.97
CA MET A 234 -3.33 -3.43 -17.74
C MET A 234 -1.98 -2.70 -17.63
N VAL A 235 -1.40 -2.64 -16.42
CA VAL A 235 -0.08 -2.03 -16.21
C VAL A 235 1.01 -2.80 -16.98
N ARG A 236 1.02 -4.13 -16.94
CA ARG A 236 1.99 -4.94 -17.71
C ARG A 236 1.86 -4.72 -19.21
N GLU A 237 0.63 -4.67 -19.72
CA GLU A 237 0.35 -4.44 -21.14
C GLU A 237 0.78 -3.04 -21.59
N ALA A 238 0.49 -2.01 -20.79
CA ALA A 238 0.93 -0.65 -21.04
C ALA A 238 2.47 -0.54 -21.09
N TRP A 239 3.17 -1.18 -20.16
CA TRP A 239 4.64 -1.23 -20.17
C TRP A 239 5.19 -2.00 -21.37
N ALA A 240 4.59 -3.13 -21.74
CA ALA A 240 4.98 -3.87 -22.93
C ALA A 240 4.76 -3.04 -24.21
N LYS A 241 3.66 -2.28 -24.29
CA LYS A 241 3.38 -1.37 -25.40
C LYS A 241 4.43 -0.26 -25.49
N ALA A 242 4.70 0.43 -24.38
CA ALA A 242 5.72 1.47 -24.32
C ALA A 242 7.11 0.94 -24.72
N GLY A 243 7.46 -0.28 -24.27
CA GLY A 243 8.70 -0.94 -24.67
C GLY A 243 8.79 -1.22 -26.18
N ARG A 244 7.69 -1.67 -26.80
CA ARG A 244 7.63 -1.88 -28.26
C ARG A 244 7.73 -0.57 -29.03
N GLU A 245 7.04 0.48 -28.60
CA GLU A 245 7.11 1.82 -29.21
C GLU A 245 8.53 2.38 -29.15
N LEU A 246 9.20 2.24 -28.00
CA LEU A 246 10.60 2.66 -27.83
C LEU A 246 11.56 1.87 -28.73
N ALA A 247 11.36 0.55 -28.87
CA ALA A 247 12.16 -0.29 -29.77
C ALA A 247 11.93 0.07 -31.26
N GLY A 248 10.71 0.45 -31.63
CA GLY A 248 10.40 0.95 -32.97
C GLY A 248 11.13 2.26 -33.26
N LEU A 249 11.07 3.23 -32.34
CA LEU A 249 11.77 4.50 -32.46
C LEU A 249 13.29 4.32 -32.53
N SER A 250 13.86 3.40 -31.75
CA SER A 250 15.29 3.12 -31.81
C SER A 250 15.72 2.50 -33.14
N THR A 251 14.90 1.65 -33.73
CA THR A 251 15.15 1.05 -35.06
C THR A 251 15.11 2.13 -36.14
N GLN A 252 14.09 3.00 -36.14
CA GLN A 252 13.99 4.13 -37.08
C GLN A 252 15.18 5.10 -36.96
N LEU A 253 15.66 5.33 -35.74
CA LEU A 253 16.83 6.17 -35.50
C LEU A 253 18.10 5.57 -36.08
N VAL A 254 18.32 4.26 -35.89
CA VAL A 254 19.48 3.56 -36.47
C VAL A 254 19.45 3.63 -38.00
N GLU A 255 18.29 3.40 -38.60
CA GLU A 255 18.10 3.51 -40.05
C GLU A 255 18.39 4.93 -40.55
N SER A 256 17.88 5.96 -39.86
CA SER A 256 18.13 7.36 -40.20
C SER A 256 19.62 7.72 -40.11
N VAL A 257 20.33 7.25 -39.09
CA VAL A 257 21.78 7.46 -38.94
C VAL A 257 22.56 6.75 -40.05
N ASN A 258 22.18 5.53 -40.41
CA ASN A 258 22.82 4.80 -41.51
C ASN A 258 22.61 5.51 -42.85
N ASN A 259 21.41 6.01 -43.12
CA ASN A 259 21.12 6.79 -44.33
C ASN A 259 21.96 8.08 -44.39
N ILE A 260 22.09 8.81 -43.27
CA ILE A 260 22.97 9.99 -43.20
C ILE A 260 24.44 9.61 -43.45
N HIS A 261 24.90 8.50 -42.88
CA HIS A 261 26.27 8.02 -43.10
C HIS A 261 26.50 7.64 -44.57
N ALA A 262 25.56 6.96 -45.21
CA ALA A 262 25.64 6.61 -46.64
C ALA A 262 25.79 7.87 -47.51
N ILE A 263 24.95 8.88 -47.29
CA ILE A 263 25.01 10.18 -47.99
C ILE A 263 26.34 10.88 -47.74
N ALA A 264 26.86 10.83 -46.51
CA ALA A 264 28.14 11.43 -46.15
C ALA A 264 29.33 10.70 -46.80
N SER A 265 29.27 9.37 -46.92
CA SER A 265 30.30 8.55 -47.55
C SER A 265 30.27 8.61 -49.09
N GLU A 266 29.11 8.84 -49.70
CA GLU A 266 29.00 9.08 -51.14
C GLU A 266 29.56 10.46 -51.54
N LYS A 267 29.76 11.37 -50.58
CA LYS A 267 30.31 12.71 -50.83
C LYS A 267 31.83 12.77 -50.94
N SER A 268 32.53 11.64 -50.88
CA SER A 268 33.95 11.54 -51.25
C SER A 268 34.11 10.82 -52.58
N VAL A 269 33.73 11.48 -53.67
CA VAL A 269 34.37 11.50 -55.00
C VAL A 269 33.39 12.12 -56.02
N SER A 270 33.90 13.08 -56.79
CA SER A 270 33.36 13.69 -58.00
C SER A 270 32.30 14.81 -57.87
N SER A 271 32.77 16.01 -58.21
CA SER A 271 32.04 17.11 -58.83
C SER A 271 31.26 16.66 -60.06
N TYR A 272 29.99 17.08 -60.24
CA TYR A 272 29.45 17.74 -61.46
C TYR A 272 27.93 18.03 -61.36
N SER A 273 27.59 19.29 -61.70
CA SER A 273 26.38 19.90 -62.28
C SER A 273 24.96 19.30 -62.18
N ALA A 274 24.08 20.08 -61.54
CA ALA A 274 22.73 20.55 -61.92
C ALA A 274 21.70 19.66 -62.67
N SER A 275 20.51 19.51 -62.09
CA SER A 275 19.28 20.19 -62.59
C SER A 275 18.13 20.05 -61.57
N LEU A 276 17.50 21.17 -61.22
CA LEU A 276 16.34 21.26 -60.35
C LEU A 276 15.15 21.68 -61.21
N SER A 277 14.18 20.78 -61.41
CA SER A 277 12.89 21.11 -62.03
C SER A 277 11.84 21.37 -60.94
N SER A 278 11.30 22.57 -61.00
CA SER A 278 10.32 23.23 -60.13
C SER A 278 8.93 22.58 -60.08
N ASN A 279 8.18 22.86 -59.00
CA ASN A 279 6.82 23.40 -59.03
C ASN A 279 6.48 24.01 -57.64
N THR A 280 6.62 25.33 -57.49
CA THR A 280 5.55 26.37 -57.44
C THR A 280 4.80 26.50 -56.10
N THR A 281 5.18 27.51 -55.31
CA THR A 281 4.41 28.72 -54.86
C THR A 281 3.41 28.48 -53.72
N SER A 282 3.33 29.27 -52.64
CA SER A 282 3.46 30.73 -52.55
C SER A 282 3.80 31.26 -51.13
N ASP A 283 4.38 32.46 -51.14
CA ASP A 283 4.93 33.35 -50.12
C ASP A 283 4.14 33.65 -48.84
N VAL A 284 4.86 34.00 -47.76
CA VAL A 284 4.88 35.36 -47.18
C VAL A 284 6.28 35.68 -46.64
N SER A 285 6.83 36.81 -47.09
CA SER A 285 8.13 37.40 -46.74
C SER A 285 8.03 38.33 -45.52
N VAL A 286 9.13 38.54 -44.76
CA VAL A 286 9.65 39.88 -44.35
C VAL A 286 11.10 39.77 -43.81
N SER A 287 11.96 40.49 -44.53
CA SER A 287 13.27 41.13 -44.23
C SER A 287 14.34 40.49 -43.34
N THR A 288 15.47 40.20 -43.98
CA THR A 288 16.82 40.28 -43.41
C THR A 288 17.37 41.71 -43.56
N GLY A 289 17.89 42.27 -42.47
CA GLY A 289 18.85 43.37 -42.51
C GLY A 289 20.25 42.82 -42.28
N ASN A 290 21.09 42.83 -43.32
CA ASN A 290 22.51 42.49 -43.23
C ASN A 290 23.26 43.46 -42.31
N ASN A 291 24.20 42.96 -41.51
CA ASN A 291 25.50 43.62 -41.47
C ASN A 291 26.65 42.70 -41.07
N SER A 292 27.78 43.07 -41.66
CA SER A 292 28.98 42.29 -41.94
C SER A 292 29.96 42.09 -40.76
N SER A 293 30.82 41.09 -40.95
CA SER A 293 32.24 41.04 -40.57
C SER A 293 32.62 40.98 -39.07
N LYS A 294 33.29 39.89 -38.67
CA LYS A 294 34.75 39.84 -38.45
C LYS A 294 35.16 38.53 -37.79
N THR A 295 36.26 38.01 -38.30
CA THR A 295 37.07 36.88 -37.86
C THR A 295 37.51 36.99 -36.39
N SER A 296 37.46 35.89 -35.64
CA SER A 296 38.50 35.58 -34.65
C SER A 296 38.56 34.07 -34.38
N ASN A 297 39.75 33.51 -34.56
CA ASN A 297 40.09 32.14 -34.23
C ASN A 297 40.16 31.97 -32.71
N THR A 298 39.38 31.03 -32.17
CA THR A 298 39.64 30.39 -30.87
C THR A 298 39.36 28.90 -31.01
N LYS A 299 40.32 28.06 -30.59
CA LYS A 299 40.28 26.59 -30.59
C LYS A 299 38.87 26.06 -30.25
N GLU A 300 38.13 25.63 -31.26
CA GLU A 300 36.83 24.99 -31.08
C GLU A 300 37.03 23.64 -30.38
N LYS A 301 36.56 23.52 -29.13
CA LYS A 301 36.12 22.22 -28.61
C LYS A 301 35.11 21.71 -29.62
N SER A 302 35.44 20.64 -30.36
CA SER A 302 34.57 20.04 -31.38
C SER A 302 33.15 19.89 -30.82
N GLN A 303 32.27 20.81 -31.20
CA GLN A 303 30.87 20.74 -30.79
C GLN A 303 30.27 19.54 -31.50
N MET A 304 29.57 18.70 -30.74
CA MET A 304 28.85 17.58 -31.32
C MET A 304 27.88 18.12 -32.38
N SER A 305 27.71 17.39 -33.47
CA SER A 305 26.65 17.73 -34.41
C SER A 305 25.30 17.75 -33.69
N MET A 306 24.33 18.50 -34.19
CA MET A 306 23.02 18.61 -33.55
C MET A 306 22.36 17.22 -33.37
N SER A 307 22.57 16.31 -34.32
CA SER A 307 22.07 14.93 -34.23
C SER A 307 22.84 14.11 -33.18
N ASP A 308 24.15 14.25 -33.10
CA ASP A 308 24.96 13.62 -32.06
C ASP A 308 24.59 14.12 -30.67
N GLN A 309 24.31 15.42 -30.53
CA GLN A 309 23.89 16.03 -29.27
C GLN A 309 22.52 15.53 -28.81
N VAL A 310 21.55 15.41 -29.73
CA VAL A 310 20.23 14.82 -29.44
C VAL A 310 20.37 13.35 -29.04
N ASN A 311 21.19 12.58 -29.76
CA ASN A 311 21.43 11.16 -29.45
C ASN A 311 22.10 10.95 -28.09
N TYR A 312 23.11 11.77 -27.78
CA TYR A 312 23.77 11.76 -26.48
C TYR A 312 22.81 12.15 -25.34
N ASN A 313 21.95 13.16 -25.55
CA ASN A 313 20.95 13.55 -24.56
C ASN A 313 19.91 12.45 -24.31
N SER A 314 19.50 11.73 -25.36
CA SER A 314 18.58 10.59 -25.24
C SER A 314 19.19 9.43 -24.42
N LEU A 315 20.46 9.08 -24.71
CA LEU A 315 21.21 8.08 -23.93
C LEU A 315 21.40 8.51 -22.47
N ARG A 316 21.72 9.80 -22.26
CA ARG A 316 21.83 10.39 -20.91
C ARG A 316 20.50 10.31 -20.14
N ASN A 317 19.38 10.59 -20.79
CA ASN A 317 18.06 10.53 -20.15
C ASN A 317 17.70 9.07 -19.79
N THR A 318 18.01 8.12 -20.67
CA THR A 318 17.81 6.69 -20.42
C THR A 318 18.67 6.21 -19.25
N TYR A 319 19.93 6.65 -19.21
CA TYR A 319 20.84 6.38 -18.11
C TYR A 319 20.32 6.95 -16.78
N ASN A 320 19.82 8.20 -16.77
CA ASN A 320 19.27 8.83 -15.57
C ASN A 320 17.99 8.14 -15.08
N LYS A 321 17.16 7.62 -15.99
CA LYS A 321 15.98 6.83 -15.62
C LYS A 321 16.38 5.54 -14.91
N TRP A 322 17.33 4.79 -15.45
CA TRP A 322 17.85 3.58 -14.79
C TRP A 322 18.49 3.88 -13.43
N ALA A 323 19.19 5.02 -13.30
CA ALA A 323 19.73 5.46 -12.02
C ALA A 323 18.62 5.75 -10.99
N SER A 324 17.54 6.43 -11.40
CA SER A 324 16.37 6.67 -10.55
C SER A 324 15.69 5.37 -10.13
N ASP A 325 15.48 4.45 -11.08
CA ASP A 325 14.87 3.15 -10.82
C ASP A 325 15.72 2.34 -9.82
N LEU A 326 17.06 2.39 -9.93
CA LEU A 326 17.96 1.77 -8.95
C LEU A 326 17.91 2.41 -7.56
N MET A 327 17.65 3.72 -7.46
CA MET A 327 17.46 4.40 -6.17
C MET A 327 16.15 3.96 -5.50
N GLU A 328 15.07 3.83 -6.26
CA GLU A 328 13.78 3.35 -5.76
C GLU A 328 13.80 1.86 -5.36
N MET A 329 14.72 1.08 -5.93
CA MET A 329 14.90 -0.34 -5.58
C MET A 329 15.51 -0.57 -4.18
N LYS A 330 16.09 0.44 -3.52
CA LYS A 330 16.71 0.30 -2.19
C LYS A 330 15.97 1.14 -1.15
N ASN A 331 15.29 0.48 -0.21
CA ASN A 331 15.07 1.05 1.11
C ASN A 331 16.18 0.58 2.08
N ALA A 332 16.34 1.27 3.21
CA ALA A 332 17.46 1.18 4.16
C ALA A 332 17.82 -0.23 4.69
N ASN A 333 17.01 -1.25 4.36
CA ASN A 333 17.15 -2.64 4.81
C ASN A 333 17.51 -3.61 3.67
N GLY A 334 17.82 -3.12 2.46
CA GLY A 334 18.28 -3.95 1.34
C GLY A 334 17.22 -4.87 0.69
N LYS A 335 15.92 -4.60 0.88
CA LYS A 335 14.83 -5.38 0.28
C LYS A 335 14.18 -4.65 -0.89
N TYR A 336 14.13 -5.30 -2.06
CA TYR A 336 13.45 -4.79 -3.25
C TYR A 336 11.96 -4.49 -2.97
N GLN A 337 11.53 -3.26 -3.23
CA GLN A 337 10.11 -2.84 -3.14
C GLN A 337 9.44 -2.92 -4.52
N ASN A 338 8.12 -2.66 -4.60
CA ASN A 338 7.36 -2.54 -5.86
C ASN A 338 7.40 -3.75 -6.82
N GLY A 339 7.73 -4.95 -6.33
CA GLY A 339 7.76 -6.17 -7.13
C GLY A 339 9.04 -6.39 -7.95
N PHE A 340 10.07 -5.57 -7.72
CA PHE A 340 11.39 -5.77 -8.33
C PHE A 340 12.10 -7.01 -7.78
N LYS A 341 12.81 -7.73 -8.65
CA LYS A 341 13.64 -8.90 -8.34
C LYS A 341 15.13 -8.54 -8.38
N ALA A 342 15.97 -9.37 -7.78
CA ALA A 342 17.44 -9.21 -7.85
C ALA A 342 17.98 -9.27 -9.30
N SER A 343 17.29 -9.98 -10.20
CA SER A 343 17.57 -9.98 -11.65
C SER A 343 17.44 -8.59 -12.27
N ASP A 344 16.51 -7.77 -11.77
CA ASP A 344 16.16 -6.48 -12.37
C ASP A 344 17.23 -5.43 -12.05
N LYS A 345 17.84 -5.53 -10.86
CA LYS A 345 19.02 -4.74 -10.49
C LYS A 345 20.21 -5.04 -11.39
N LYS A 346 20.52 -6.32 -11.60
CA LYS A 346 21.66 -6.72 -12.44
C LYS A 346 21.43 -6.26 -13.88
N HIS A 347 20.21 -6.44 -14.40
CA HIS A 347 19.84 -5.98 -15.72
C HIS A 347 19.99 -4.45 -15.88
N ALA A 348 19.49 -3.67 -14.91
CA ALA A 348 19.65 -2.21 -14.92
C ALA A 348 21.13 -1.78 -14.91
N GLN A 349 21.96 -2.43 -14.09
CA GLN A 349 23.39 -2.15 -14.02
C GLN A 349 24.13 -2.50 -15.33
N ASP A 350 23.80 -3.64 -15.93
CA ASP A 350 24.38 -4.06 -17.21
C ASP A 350 24.00 -3.09 -18.34
N GLU A 351 22.76 -2.60 -18.32
CA GLU A 351 22.27 -1.63 -19.30
C GLU A 351 22.92 -0.25 -19.12
N MET A 352 23.10 0.21 -17.87
CA MET A 352 23.86 1.44 -17.57
C MET A 352 25.33 1.33 -18.01
N LYS A 353 25.99 0.18 -17.82
CA LYS A 353 27.35 -0.06 -18.31
C LYS A 353 27.41 -0.03 -19.84
N ARG A 354 26.43 -0.64 -20.51
CA ARG A 354 26.31 -0.62 -21.98
C ARG A 354 26.20 0.80 -22.48
N ILE A 355 25.31 1.61 -21.90
CA ILE A 355 25.09 3.01 -22.27
C ILE A 355 26.36 3.85 -22.09
N ARG A 356 27.07 3.71 -20.95
CA ARG A 356 28.35 4.41 -20.72
C ARG A 356 29.42 4.03 -21.76
N LYS A 357 29.56 2.73 -22.05
CA LYS A 357 30.51 2.22 -23.04
C LYS A 357 30.19 2.77 -24.43
N SER A 358 28.91 2.78 -24.83
CA SER A 358 28.46 3.34 -26.10
C SER A 358 28.71 4.84 -26.20
N ALA A 359 28.51 5.60 -25.12
CA ALA A 359 28.77 7.04 -25.11
C ALA A 359 30.27 7.37 -25.25
N MET A 360 31.14 6.64 -24.56
CA MET A 360 32.58 6.78 -24.69
C MET A 360 33.09 6.37 -26.06
N GLN A 361 32.63 5.24 -26.59
CA GLN A 361 33.05 4.77 -27.91
C GLN A 361 32.61 5.70 -29.06
N LYS A 362 31.42 6.30 -28.96
CA LYS A 362 30.83 7.07 -30.06
C LYS A 362 31.17 8.56 -30.02
N TRP A 363 31.27 9.17 -28.83
CA TRP A 363 31.49 10.61 -28.71
C TRP A 363 32.68 10.99 -27.84
N ASN A 364 33.45 10.01 -27.33
CA ASN A 364 34.51 10.21 -26.36
C ASN A 364 34.07 11.11 -25.18
N LYS A 365 32.80 10.95 -24.78
CA LYS A 365 32.17 11.71 -23.71
C LYS A 365 31.59 10.78 -22.68
N GLU A 366 31.99 11.02 -21.44
CA GLU A 366 31.36 10.41 -20.28
C GLU A 366 29.93 10.93 -20.13
N ILE A 367 29.02 10.07 -19.72
CA ILE A 367 27.71 10.52 -19.26
C ILE A 367 27.91 11.01 -17.83
N PRO A 368 27.71 12.32 -17.56
CA PRO A 368 28.01 12.88 -16.25
C PRO A 368 27.16 12.17 -15.21
N TYR A 369 27.84 11.55 -14.25
CA TYR A 369 27.24 11.00 -13.07
C TYR A 369 26.75 12.17 -12.23
N ASN A 370 25.43 12.37 -12.12
CA ASN A 370 24.90 13.24 -11.07
C ASN A 370 25.16 12.51 -9.76
N SER A 371 26.28 12.85 -9.11
CA SER A 371 26.64 12.38 -7.79
C SER A 371 25.57 12.78 -6.78
N ILE A 372 24.95 11.79 -6.14
CA ILE A 372 24.86 11.81 -4.68
C ILE A 372 25.42 10.48 -4.20
N GLU A 373 26.68 10.58 -3.78
CA GLU A 373 27.42 9.74 -2.83
C GLU A 373 27.62 8.26 -3.15
N ASP A 374 28.91 7.90 -3.13
CA ASP A 374 29.52 6.57 -3.15
C ASP A 374 28.58 5.40 -2.78
N TRP A 375 28.31 4.55 -3.79
CA TRP A 375 27.66 3.25 -3.67
C TRP A 375 28.50 2.15 -4.29
#